data_AF-A0AA40ZXR1-F1
#
_entry.id   AF-A0AA40ZXR1-F1
#
_cell.length_a   1.000
_cell.length_b   1.000
_cell.length_c   1.000
_cell.angle_alpha   90.00
_cell.angle_beta   90.00
_cell.angle_gamma   90.00
#
_symmetry.space_group_name_H-M   'P 1'
#
loop_
_entity.id
_entity.type
_entity.pdbx_description
1 polymer ?
#
loop_
_entity_poly.entity_id
_entity_poly.type
_entity_poly.pdbx_seq_one_letter_code
_entity_poly.pdbx_strand_id
1 'polypeptide(L)'
;MKSISLCVILWLVTASQIVAQPKFDKAEVKSWMKRVADWQIANPNKEAEHDDLDWTHAALYMGMIDWAELTEKEDADSSYYQWLLRIGRKNHFQVGKWMYHADFIAVGQSFIDLYRKYGEIKMIAPVMARANWVVDNLPETTLELDYSRMETLSRWSWCDALFMAPPVYAKLYAQTLDKKYLNFLNREYTATYDYLYDKEEQMFYRDRRYFDKREANGKKVFWGRGNGWVLGGLAEILQALPGDEPSRKFYQDLFVTLATRVAGLQSPDGYWHASLLDPESYPSPETSATGFIVYALAYGVNEGLLDKATFLPVVAKGWKALVDAVDADGKLGYVQPIGADPRKVTRDMTEVYGVGAFLMAGCQICRLAESAD
;
A
#
# COMPACT_ATOMS: atom_id res chain seq x y z
N MET A 1 -35.97 23.82 -64.76
CA MET A 1 -35.99 22.97 -63.55
C MET A 1 -34.56 22.72 -63.10
N LYS A 2 -34.07 23.43 -62.07
CA LYS A 2 -32.81 23.09 -61.38
C LYS A 2 -33.15 22.99 -59.90
N SER A 3 -33.10 21.77 -59.38
CA SER A 3 -33.30 21.44 -57.97
C SER A 3 -32.05 21.87 -57.19
N ILE A 4 -32.24 22.68 -56.15
CA ILE A 4 -31.19 23.04 -55.19
C ILE A 4 -31.44 22.16 -53.96
N SER A 5 -30.60 21.14 -53.77
CA SER A 5 -30.59 20.34 -52.55
C SER A 5 -29.86 21.10 -51.44
N LEU A 6 -30.57 21.40 -50.36
CA LEU A 6 -30.04 22.03 -49.16
C LEU A 6 -29.51 20.91 -48.23
N CYS A 7 -28.19 20.77 -48.11
CA CYS A 7 -27.57 19.92 -47.09
C CYS A 7 -27.58 20.65 -45.74
N VAL A 8 -28.36 20.14 -44.79
CA VAL A 8 -28.32 20.59 -43.39
C VAL A 8 -27.24 19.78 -42.66
N ILE A 9 -26.14 20.43 -42.30
CA ILE A 9 -25.09 19.85 -41.45
C ILE A 9 -25.49 20.09 -39.99
N LEU A 10 -25.91 19.02 -39.31
CA LEU A 10 -26.14 19.01 -37.87
C LEU A 10 -24.79 18.96 -37.14
N TRP A 11 -24.41 20.07 -36.51
CA TRP A 11 -23.31 20.11 -35.56
C TRP A 11 -23.78 19.54 -34.22
N LEU A 12 -23.33 18.34 -33.88
CA LEU A 12 -23.43 17.78 -32.54
C LEU A 12 -22.45 18.53 -31.63
N VAL A 13 -22.95 19.48 -30.84
CA VAL A 13 -22.19 20.09 -29.75
C VAL A 13 -22.18 19.08 -28.60
N THR A 14 -21.08 18.36 -28.42
CA THR A 14 -20.83 17.62 -27.19
C THR A 14 -20.52 18.63 -26.09
N ALA A 15 -21.50 18.92 -25.23
CA ALA A 15 -21.27 19.69 -24.02
C ALA A 15 -20.44 18.83 -23.07
N SER A 16 -19.13 19.09 -23.01
CA SER A 16 -18.28 18.59 -21.93
C SER A 16 -18.77 19.20 -20.63
N GLN A 17 -19.49 18.43 -19.82
CA GLN A 17 -19.82 18.85 -18.46
C GLN A 17 -18.50 18.99 -17.71
N ILE A 18 -18.16 20.23 -17.34
CA ILE A 18 -17.06 20.50 -16.42
C ILE A 18 -17.53 19.98 -15.05
N VAL A 19 -17.20 18.73 -14.74
CA VAL A 19 -17.37 18.20 -13.39
C VAL A 19 -16.33 18.88 -12.51
N ALA A 20 -16.79 19.62 -11.50
CA ALA A 20 -15.90 20.23 -10.52
C ALA A 20 -15.06 19.13 -9.85
N GLN A 21 -13.74 19.29 -9.86
CA GLN A 21 -12.84 18.33 -9.23
C GLN A 21 -13.07 18.29 -7.72
N PRO A 22 -13.04 17.11 -7.07
CA PRO A 22 -13.13 17.02 -5.62
C PRO A 22 -12.05 17.87 -4.96
N LYS A 23 -12.42 18.56 -3.87
CA LYS A 23 -11.49 19.30 -3.01
C LYS A 23 -11.45 18.64 -1.65
N PHE A 24 -10.26 18.55 -1.08
CA PHE A 24 -10.05 18.01 0.26
C PHE A 24 -9.84 19.16 1.24
N ASP A 25 -10.51 19.13 2.39
CA ASP A 25 -10.20 19.99 3.52
C ASP A 25 -9.08 19.34 4.34
N LYS A 26 -7.88 19.92 4.29
CA LYS A 26 -6.71 19.41 4.99
C LYS A 26 -6.91 19.34 6.50
N ALA A 27 -7.59 20.32 7.10
CA ALA A 27 -7.83 20.33 8.55
C ALA A 27 -8.78 19.20 8.96
N GLU A 28 -9.80 18.93 8.14
CA GLU A 28 -10.70 17.79 8.34
C GLU A 28 -9.96 16.45 8.22
N VAL A 29 -9.13 16.29 7.17
CA VAL A 29 -8.34 15.07 6.96
C VAL A 29 -7.42 14.81 8.16
N LYS A 30 -6.67 15.82 8.62
CA LYS A 30 -5.80 15.72 9.80
C LYS A 30 -6.58 15.37 11.06
N SER A 31 -7.79 15.91 11.24
CA SER A 31 -8.65 15.58 12.38
C SER A 31 -9.02 14.09 12.41
N TRP A 32 -9.41 13.52 11.26
CA TRP A 32 -9.70 12.09 11.16
C TRP A 32 -8.48 11.21 11.40
N MET A 33 -7.34 11.55 10.80
CA MET A 33 -6.07 10.85 11.03
C MET A 33 -5.68 10.86 12.51
N LYS A 34 -5.79 12.01 13.17
CA LYS A 34 -5.50 12.13 14.59
C LYS A 34 -6.36 11.19 15.43
N ARG A 35 -7.68 11.16 15.19
CA ARG A 35 -8.61 10.30 15.92
C ARG A 35 -8.26 8.81 15.78
N VAL A 36 -7.96 8.38 14.56
CA VAL A 36 -7.58 6.99 14.27
C VAL A 36 -6.22 6.64 14.90
N ALA A 37 -5.22 7.52 14.78
CA ALA A 37 -3.90 7.31 15.36
C ALA A 37 -3.96 7.24 16.90
N ASP A 38 -4.64 8.20 17.54
CA ASP A 38 -4.82 8.25 18.99
C ASP A 38 -5.55 7.01 19.51
N TRP A 39 -6.62 6.59 18.82
CA TRP A 39 -7.36 5.39 19.19
C TRP A 39 -6.47 4.15 19.14
N GLN A 40 -5.67 3.99 18.08
CA GLN A 40 -4.79 2.83 17.94
C GLN A 40 -3.69 2.81 19.00
N ILE A 41 -3.13 3.96 19.37
CA ILE A 41 -2.14 4.08 20.45
C ILE A 41 -2.76 3.73 21.81
N ALA A 42 -4.00 4.16 22.05
CA ALA A 42 -4.73 3.88 23.29
C ALA A 42 -5.21 2.42 23.38
N ASN A 43 -5.36 1.74 22.24
CA ASN A 43 -5.87 0.37 22.13
C ASN A 43 -4.86 -0.55 21.41
N PRO A 44 -3.66 -0.78 21.99
CA PRO A 44 -2.66 -1.63 21.36
C PRO A 44 -3.19 -3.07 21.24
N ASN A 45 -2.95 -3.72 20.10
CA ASN A 45 -3.23 -5.14 19.97
C ASN A 45 -2.24 -5.92 20.86
N LYS A 46 -2.75 -6.91 21.60
CA LYS A 46 -1.99 -7.66 22.61
C LYS A 46 -1.72 -9.10 22.21
N GLU A 47 -2.21 -9.52 21.05
CA GLU A 47 -2.03 -10.89 20.56
C GLU A 47 -0.62 -11.12 20.04
N ALA A 48 -0.17 -12.38 20.04
CA ALA A 48 1.21 -12.74 19.71
C ALA A 48 1.55 -12.51 18.21
N GLU A 49 0.54 -12.47 17.34
CA GLU A 49 0.62 -12.14 15.90
C GLU A 49 0.83 -10.63 15.65
N HIS A 50 0.96 -9.87 16.74
CA HIS A 50 1.16 -8.43 16.76
C HIS A 50 2.37 -8.09 17.64
N ASP A 51 3.44 -8.89 17.54
CA ASP A 51 4.73 -8.49 18.09
C ASP A 51 5.17 -7.15 17.47
N ASP A 52 5.91 -6.32 18.22
CA ASP A 52 6.35 -5.00 17.77
C ASP A 52 7.14 -5.07 16.46
N LEU A 53 7.80 -6.19 16.17
CA LEU A 53 8.64 -6.41 14.99
C LEU A 53 7.96 -7.19 13.86
N ASP A 54 6.69 -7.56 14.04
CA ASP A 54 5.93 -8.30 13.04
C ASP A 54 5.45 -7.39 11.88
N TRP A 55 5.12 -7.99 10.73
CA TRP A 55 4.69 -7.27 9.54
C TRP A 55 3.42 -6.43 9.77
N THR A 56 2.54 -6.88 10.66
CA THR A 56 1.30 -6.17 11.03
C THR A 56 1.64 -4.79 11.56
N HIS A 57 2.56 -4.72 12.51
CA HIS A 57 3.09 -3.49 13.09
C HIS A 57 3.98 -2.71 12.13
N ALA A 58 4.77 -3.39 11.29
CA ALA A 58 5.55 -2.71 10.27
C ALA A 58 4.66 -1.85 9.36
N ALA A 59 3.52 -2.38 8.90
CA ALA A 59 2.56 -1.63 8.10
C ALA A 59 1.89 -0.48 8.89
N LEU A 60 1.59 -0.67 10.17
CA LEU A 60 1.15 0.42 11.06
C LEU A 60 2.19 1.55 11.11
N TYR A 61 3.46 1.20 11.33
CA TYR A 61 4.52 2.17 11.53
C TYR A 61 4.81 3.00 10.29
N MET A 62 4.61 2.48 9.09
CA MET A 62 4.71 3.26 7.86
C MET A 62 3.74 4.45 7.89
N GLY A 63 2.46 4.20 8.15
CA GLY A 63 1.47 5.28 8.28
C GLY A 63 1.71 6.20 9.48
N MET A 64 2.17 5.65 10.61
CA MET A 64 2.50 6.45 11.80
C MET A 64 3.73 7.35 11.59
N ILE A 65 4.72 6.93 10.79
CA ILE A 65 5.89 7.76 10.44
C ILE A 65 5.47 8.93 9.57
N ASP A 66 4.68 8.69 8.52
CA ASP A 66 4.19 9.76 7.65
C ASP A 66 3.35 10.77 8.47
N TRP A 67 2.49 10.25 9.36
CA TRP A 67 1.70 11.08 10.25
C TRP A 67 2.55 11.87 11.25
N ALA A 68 3.60 11.25 11.81
CA ALA A 68 4.54 11.91 12.70
C ALA A 68 5.31 13.02 11.99
N GLU A 69 5.72 12.82 10.74
CA GLU A 69 6.37 13.85 9.93
C GLU A 69 5.44 15.05 9.71
N LEU A 70 4.20 14.77 9.28
CA LEU A 70 3.21 15.79 8.99
C LEU A 70 2.88 16.65 10.23
N THR A 71 2.61 16.00 11.36
CA THR A 71 2.25 16.67 12.61
C THR A 71 3.40 17.43 13.25
N GLU A 72 4.62 16.90 13.20
CA GLU A 72 5.79 17.63 13.68
C GLU A 72 6.06 18.88 12.85
N LYS A 73 5.98 18.76 11.52
CA LYS A 73 6.24 19.87 10.59
C LYS A 73 5.20 20.98 10.67
N GLU A 74 3.93 20.62 10.82
CA GLU A 74 2.83 21.58 10.71
C GLU A 74 2.20 21.99 12.03
N ASP A 75 2.18 21.09 13.01
CA ASP A 75 1.52 21.29 14.30
C ASP A 75 2.52 21.36 15.48
N ALA A 76 3.82 21.23 15.19
CA ALA A 76 4.89 21.12 16.19
C ALA A 76 4.68 19.97 17.20
N ASP A 77 3.94 18.93 16.82
CA ASP A 77 3.68 17.75 17.65
C ASP A 77 4.64 16.61 17.31
N SER A 78 5.65 16.40 18.16
CA SER A 78 6.60 15.30 18.02
C SER A 78 6.17 14.00 18.74
N SER A 79 4.97 13.96 19.34
CA SER A 79 4.55 12.84 20.20
C SER A 79 4.50 11.50 19.48
N TYR A 80 4.10 11.47 18.20
CA TYR A 80 4.07 10.26 17.37
C TYR A 80 5.48 9.75 17.05
N TYR A 81 6.43 10.65 16.75
CA TYR A 81 7.85 10.25 16.64
C TYR A 81 8.38 9.69 17.96
N GLN A 82 8.03 10.30 19.10
CA GLN A 82 8.44 9.77 20.40
C GLN A 82 7.84 8.39 20.68
N TRP A 83 6.62 8.13 20.22
CA TRP A 83 6.00 6.81 20.28
C TRP A 83 6.77 5.76 19.46
N LEU A 84 7.12 6.08 18.20
CA LEU A 84 7.94 5.23 17.33
C LEU A 84 9.34 4.98 17.91
N LEU A 85 10.00 6.01 18.45
CA LEU A 85 11.32 5.88 19.07
C LEU A 85 11.30 4.97 20.30
N ARG A 86 10.21 4.97 21.09
CA ARG A 86 10.08 4.04 22.23
C ARG A 86 10.03 2.59 21.76
N ILE A 87 9.31 2.31 20.67
CA ILE A 87 9.23 0.98 20.07
C ILE A 87 10.60 0.55 19.54
N GLY A 88 11.26 1.39 18.76
CA GLY A 88 12.61 1.12 18.26
C GLY A 88 13.61 0.86 19.39
N ARG A 89 13.60 1.68 20.45
CA ARG A 89 14.48 1.49 21.62
C ARG A 89 14.17 0.22 22.40
N LYS A 90 12.89 -0.10 22.63
CA LYS A 90 12.44 -1.33 23.32
C LYS A 90 12.96 -2.57 22.61
N ASN A 91 12.99 -2.55 21.28
CA ASN A 91 13.44 -3.67 20.45
C ASN A 91 14.89 -3.57 19.98
N HIS A 92 15.67 -2.60 20.51
CA HIS A 92 17.04 -2.34 20.08
C HIS A 92 17.19 -2.18 18.55
N PHE A 93 16.15 -1.66 17.89
CA PHE A 93 16.02 -1.51 16.44
C PHE A 93 16.30 -2.81 15.65
N GLN A 94 16.10 -3.96 16.28
CA GLN A 94 16.24 -5.27 15.64
C GLN A 94 15.09 -5.56 14.68
N VAL A 95 15.36 -6.35 13.65
CA VAL A 95 14.33 -6.90 12.78
C VAL A 95 13.93 -8.31 13.23
N GLY A 96 12.88 -8.85 12.63
CA GLY A 96 12.40 -10.19 12.93
C GLY A 96 13.41 -11.32 12.66
N LYS A 97 13.26 -12.40 13.43
CA LYS A 97 14.22 -13.51 13.51
C LYS A 97 14.37 -14.41 12.27
N TRP A 98 13.37 -14.51 11.40
CA TRP A 98 13.41 -15.48 10.29
C TRP A 98 14.15 -14.95 9.05
N MET A 99 15.40 -15.41 8.83
CA MET A 99 16.37 -14.89 7.85
C MET A 99 15.89 -14.53 6.43
N TYR A 100 15.06 -15.35 5.80
CA TYR A 100 14.64 -15.08 4.42
C TYR A 100 13.21 -14.54 4.30
N HIS A 101 12.42 -14.63 5.37
CA HIS A 101 11.00 -14.34 5.31
C HIS A 101 10.75 -12.84 5.21
N ALA A 102 9.98 -12.42 4.20
CA ALA A 102 9.75 -11.00 3.89
C ALA A 102 9.10 -10.23 5.05
N ASP A 103 8.11 -10.82 5.71
CA ASP A 103 7.41 -10.22 6.87
C ASP A 103 8.38 -9.79 7.99
N PHE A 104 9.43 -10.58 8.23
CA PHE A 104 10.36 -10.36 9.33
C PHE A 104 11.38 -9.25 9.06
N ILE A 105 11.49 -8.74 7.84
CA ILE A 105 12.31 -7.55 7.54
C ILE A 105 11.47 -6.27 7.40
N ALA A 106 10.13 -6.38 7.33
CA ALA A 106 9.23 -5.27 7.01
C ALA A 106 9.40 -4.07 7.95
N VAL A 107 9.56 -4.30 9.26
CA VAL A 107 9.77 -3.24 10.26
C VAL A 107 11.00 -2.38 9.95
N GLY A 108 11.97 -2.93 9.22
CA GLY A 108 13.16 -2.23 8.78
C GLY A 108 12.88 -1.00 7.93
N GLN A 109 11.74 -0.92 7.23
CA GLN A 109 11.33 0.29 6.49
C GLN A 109 11.26 1.49 7.45
N SER A 110 10.50 1.33 8.54
CA SER A 110 10.31 2.37 9.56
C SER A 110 11.60 2.77 10.26
N PHE A 111 12.50 1.82 10.50
CA PHE A 111 13.78 2.10 11.15
C PHE A 111 14.77 2.82 10.23
N ILE A 112 14.74 2.56 8.91
CA ILE A 112 15.50 3.35 7.94
C ILE A 112 14.99 4.79 7.90
N ASP A 113 13.67 5.01 7.97
CA ASP A 113 13.11 6.36 7.96
C ASP A 113 13.41 7.12 9.27
N LEU A 114 13.38 6.44 10.42
CA LEU A 114 13.90 7.01 11.68
C LEU A 114 15.40 7.34 11.59
N TYR A 115 16.21 6.47 10.98
CA TYR A 115 17.63 6.75 10.76
C TYR A 115 17.83 8.00 9.88
N ARG A 116 17.06 8.16 8.80
CA ARG A 116 17.15 9.35 7.93
C ARG A 116 16.86 10.64 8.69
N LYS A 117 15.90 10.60 9.63
CA LYS A 117 15.57 11.75 10.48
C LYS A 117 16.62 12.04 11.55
N TYR A 118 17.08 11.03 12.27
CA TYR A 118 17.88 11.22 13.50
C TYR A 118 19.39 10.97 13.32
N GLY A 119 19.82 10.31 12.25
CA GLY A 119 21.23 10.03 11.95
C GLY A 119 21.90 9.01 12.87
N GLU A 120 21.16 8.33 13.76
CA GLU A 120 21.75 7.40 14.71
C GLU A 120 21.94 6.01 14.09
N ILE A 121 23.18 5.60 13.84
CA ILE A 121 23.53 4.33 13.16
C ILE A 121 22.85 3.08 13.76
N LYS A 122 22.57 3.07 15.06
CA LYS A 122 21.88 1.98 15.75
C LYS A 122 20.48 1.69 15.17
N MET A 123 19.85 2.68 14.54
CA MET A 123 18.52 2.56 13.93
C MET A 123 18.56 1.72 12.65
N ILE A 124 19.63 1.83 11.85
CA ILE A 124 19.72 1.16 10.54
C ILE A 124 20.65 -0.06 10.56
N ALA A 125 21.60 -0.13 11.48
CA ALA A 125 22.63 -1.17 11.50
C ALA A 125 22.06 -2.62 11.52
N PRO A 126 21.03 -2.96 12.33
CA PRO A 126 20.46 -4.31 12.29
C PRO A 126 19.78 -4.63 10.96
N VAL A 127 19.11 -3.65 10.35
CA VAL A 127 18.47 -3.79 9.03
C VAL A 127 19.52 -4.07 7.95
N MET A 128 20.61 -3.30 7.94
CA MET A 128 21.73 -3.52 7.01
C MET A 128 22.41 -4.86 7.24
N ALA A 129 22.68 -5.25 8.49
CA ALA A 129 23.32 -6.53 8.80
C ALA A 129 22.50 -7.70 8.25
N ARG A 130 21.18 -7.64 8.44
CA ARG A 130 20.25 -8.61 7.89
C ARG A 130 20.23 -8.60 6.36
N ALA A 131 20.04 -7.44 5.74
CA ALA A 131 19.93 -7.32 4.30
C ALA A 131 21.23 -7.75 3.59
N ASN A 132 22.40 -7.35 4.10
CA ASN A 132 23.70 -7.79 3.60
C ASN A 132 23.81 -9.31 3.57
N TRP A 133 23.47 -9.97 4.68
CA TRP A 133 23.57 -11.43 4.76
C TRP A 133 22.67 -12.10 3.73
N VAL A 134 21.42 -11.64 3.53
CA VAL A 134 20.50 -12.20 2.54
C VAL A 134 20.98 -11.98 1.11
N VAL A 135 21.52 -10.81 0.80
CA VAL A 135 22.05 -10.50 -0.54
C VAL A 135 23.29 -11.35 -0.85
N ASP A 136 24.11 -11.66 0.16
CA ASP A 136 25.33 -12.48 0.01
C ASP A 136 25.03 -13.99 0.04
N ASN A 137 23.85 -14.40 0.53
CA ASN A 137 23.44 -15.80 0.67
C ASN A 137 22.05 -15.97 0.03
N LEU A 138 22.01 -16.07 -1.29
CA LEU A 138 20.74 -16.08 -2.00
C LEU A 138 19.93 -17.36 -1.74
N PRO A 139 18.61 -17.27 -1.54
CA PRO A 139 17.77 -18.46 -1.36
C PRO A 139 17.64 -19.25 -2.68
N GLU A 140 18.06 -20.51 -2.68
CA GLU A 140 17.94 -21.43 -3.82
C GLU A 140 16.69 -22.32 -3.68
N THR A 141 15.52 -21.75 -4.00
CA THR A 141 14.22 -22.42 -3.83
C THR A 141 13.19 -21.93 -4.85
N THR A 142 12.06 -22.62 -4.92
CA THR A 142 10.93 -22.33 -5.79
C THR A 142 10.05 -21.19 -5.25
N LEU A 143 9.27 -20.56 -6.14
CA LEU A 143 8.17 -19.65 -5.77
C LEU A 143 6.84 -20.38 -5.57
N GLU A 144 6.82 -21.70 -5.73
CA GLU A 144 5.65 -22.54 -5.45
C GLU A 144 5.39 -22.62 -3.94
N LEU A 145 4.66 -21.64 -3.40
CA LEU A 145 4.33 -21.59 -1.98
C LEU A 145 3.65 -22.87 -1.49
N ASP A 146 4.22 -23.46 -0.45
CA ASP A 146 3.71 -24.61 0.30
C ASP A 146 4.03 -24.43 1.79
N TYR A 147 3.00 -24.20 2.59
CA TYR A 147 3.14 -23.98 4.04
C TYR A 147 3.70 -25.16 4.82
N SER A 148 3.68 -26.37 4.25
CA SER A 148 4.34 -27.54 4.85
C SER A 148 5.85 -27.55 4.63
N ARG A 149 6.34 -26.69 3.72
CA ARG A 149 7.74 -26.58 3.28
C ARG A 149 8.25 -25.18 3.51
N MET A 150 8.86 -24.97 4.68
CA MET A 150 9.35 -23.66 5.13
C MET A 150 10.29 -22.97 4.12
N GLU A 151 11.05 -23.74 3.32
CA GLU A 151 11.93 -23.19 2.29
C GLU A 151 11.18 -22.45 1.17
N THR A 152 9.89 -22.70 0.96
CA THR A 152 9.08 -21.99 -0.04
C THR A 152 8.70 -20.58 0.41
N LEU A 153 8.91 -20.25 1.69
CA LEU A 153 8.74 -18.91 2.28
C LEU A 153 10.06 -18.10 2.32
N SER A 154 11.16 -18.68 1.84
CA SER A 154 12.46 -18.01 1.76
C SER A 154 12.62 -17.09 0.54
N ARG A 155 11.61 -17.07 -0.33
CA ARG A 155 11.49 -16.14 -1.47
C ARG A 155 10.14 -15.45 -1.41
N TRP A 156 9.95 -14.41 -2.21
CA TRP A 156 8.69 -13.66 -2.28
C TRP A 156 7.62 -14.43 -3.06
N SER A 157 7.22 -15.60 -2.55
CA SER A 157 6.29 -16.55 -3.18
C SER A 157 4.81 -16.20 -2.99
N TRP A 158 4.52 -15.08 -2.34
CA TRP A 158 3.18 -14.51 -2.17
C TRP A 158 3.21 -13.00 -2.43
N CYS A 159 2.14 -12.42 -2.97
CA CYS A 159 2.15 -11.03 -3.43
C CYS A 159 2.31 -10.01 -2.30
N ASP A 160 1.85 -10.33 -1.08
CA ASP A 160 1.96 -9.46 0.09
C ASP A 160 3.43 -9.14 0.42
N ALA A 161 4.35 -10.09 0.15
CA ALA A 161 5.79 -9.90 0.33
C ALA A 161 6.33 -8.67 -0.41
N LEU A 162 5.63 -8.23 -1.47
CA LEU A 162 6.01 -7.09 -2.29
C LEU A 162 5.85 -5.73 -1.60
N PHE A 163 5.05 -5.66 -0.52
CA PHE A 163 5.06 -4.52 0.41
C PHE A 163 6.15 -4.68 1.48
N MET A 164 6.37 -5.91 1.95
CA MET A 164 7.16 -6.16 3.16
C MET A 164 8.65 -5.92 2.93
N ALA A 165 9.23 -6.59 1.94
CA ALA A 165 10.68 -6.63 1.76
C ALA A 165 11.21 -5.65 0.69
N PRO A 166 10.63 -5.52 -0.51
CA PRO A 166 11.20 -4.67 -1.57
C PRO A 166 11.48 -3.23 -1.16
N PRO A 167 10.58 -2.53 -0.43
CA PRO A 167 10.87 -1.16 -0.02
C PRO A 167 12.06 -1.03 0.92
N VAL A 168 12.36 -2.05 1.75
CA VAL A 168 13.57 -2.06 2.59
C VAL A 168 14.81 -1.97 1.71
N TYR A 169 14.90 -2.82 0.69
CA TYR A 169 16.04 -2.84 -0.23
C TYR A 169 16.12 -1.57 -1.08
N ALA A 170 14.98 -1.01 -1.51
CA ALA A 170 14.94 0.27 -2.21
C ALA A 170 15.45 1.42 -1.31
N LYS A 171 14.98 1.50 -0.05
CA LYS A 171 15.41 2.52 0.92
C LYS A 171 16.89 2.36 1.29
N LEU A 172 17.40 1.12 1.42
CA LEU A 172 18.83 0.86 1.64
C LEU A 172 19.67 1.27 0.43
N TYR A 173 19.25 0.94 -0.79
CA TYR A 173 19.94 1.41 -2.00
C TYR A 173 19.98 2.94 -2.07
N ALA A 174 18.86 3.62 -1.83
CA ALA A 174 18.83 5.09 -1.80
C ALA A 174 19.75 5.68 -0.72
N GLN A 175 19.92 4.98 0.40
CA GLN A 175 20.75 5.42 1.51
C GLN A 175 22.25 5.22 1.29
N THR A 176 22.65 4.16 0.55
CA THR A 176 24.05 3.75 0.43
C THR A 176 24.61 3.81 -0.99
N LEU A 177 23.74 3.85 -2.00
CA LEU A 177 24.02 3.66 -3.43
C LEU A 177 24.73 2.32 -3.75
N ASP A 178 24.69 1.36 -2.81
CA ASP A 178 25.25 0.02 -3.01
C ASP A 178 24.31 -0.81 -3.88
N LYS A 179 24.71 -1.03 -5.14
CA LYS A 179 23.92 -1.72 -6.16
C LYS A 179 23.53 -3.14 -5.79
N LYS A 180 24.16 -3.78 -4.80
CA LYS A 180 23.77 -5.13 -4.39
C LYS A 180 22.31 -5.18 -3.88
N TYR A 181 21.85 -4.14 -3.19
CA TYR A 181 20.47 -4.04 -2.72
C TYR A 181 19.51 -3.89 -3.88
N LEU A 182 19.83 -3.01 -4.83
CA LEU A 182 19.04 -2.80 -6.05
C LEU A 182 18.98 -4.07 -6.92
N ASN A 183 20.11 -4.75 -7.10
CA ASN A 183 20.18 -5.97 -7.89
C ASN A 183 19.34 -7.09 -7.27
N PHE A 184 19.39 -7.25 -5.94
CA PHE A 184 18.56 -8.21 -5.22
C PHE A 184 17.07 -7.86 -5.33
N LEU A 185 16.72 -6.58 -5.09
CA LEU A 185 15.37 -6.05 -5.27
C LEU A 185 14.82 -6.38 -6.66
N ASN A 186 15.54 -5.98 -7.71
CA ASN A 186 15.10 -6.18 -9.09
C ASN A 186 14.94 -7.69 -9.38
N ARG A 187 15.90 -8.52 -8.97
CA ARG A 187 15.86 -9.97 -9.23
C ARG A 187 14.64 -10.63 -8.61
N GLU A 188 14.41 -10.44 -7.32
CA GLU A 188 13.32 -11.12 -6.62
C GLU A 188 11.95 -10.52 -6.98
N TYR A 189 11.88 -9.21 -7.26
CA TYR A 189 10.63 -8.59 -7.70
C TYR A 189 10.23 -9.10 -9.09
N THR A 190 11.16 -9.13 -10.05
CA THR A 190 10.89 -9.65 -11.40
C THR A 190 10.48 -11.12 -11.35
N ALA A 191 11.16 -11.95 -10.54
CA ALA A 191 10.76 -13.36 -10.39
C ALA A 191 9.33 -13.51 -9.83
N THR A 192 8.95 -12.66 -8.87
CA THR A 192 7.59 -12.67 -8.30
C THR A 192 6.56 -12.16 -9.31
N TYR A 193 6.88 -11.09 -10.04
CA TYR A 193 6.06 -10.55 -11.12
C TYR A 193 5.80 -11.61 -12.20
N ASP A 194 6.86 -12.24 -12.71
CA ASP A 194 6.75 -13.26 -13.75
C ASP A 194 5.92 -14.47 -13.32
N TYR A 195 5.88 -14.75 -12.01
CA TYR A 195 5.19 -15.90 -11.44
C TYR A 195 3.73 -15.61 -11.05
N LEU A 196 3.45 -14.48 -10.40
CA LEU A 196 2.15 -14.18 -9.78
C LEU A 196 1.30 -13.15 -10.52
N TYR A 197 1.88 -12.35 -11.42
CA TYR A 197 1.13 -11.33 -12.15
C TYR A 197 0.36 -11.92 -13.33
N ASP A 198 -0.96 -11.79 -13.29
CA ASP A 198 -1.82 -12.17 -14.40
C ASP A 198 -1.87 -11.03 -15.43
N LYS A 199 -1.28 -11.26 -16.61
CA LYS A 199 -1.19 -10.23 -17.66
C LYS A 199 -2.54 -9.88 -18.29
N GLU A 200 -3.51 -10.79 -18.24
CA GLU A 200 -4.85 -10.56 -18.80
C GLU A 200 -5.68 -9.70 -17.85
N GLU A 201 -5.65 -10.03 -16.56
CA GLU A 201 -6.43 -9.34 -15.53
C GLU A 201 -5.70 -8.14 -14.94
N GLN A 202 -4.40 -8.00 -15.23
CA GLN A 202 -3.53 -6.93 -14.77
C GLN A 202 -3.48 -6.80 -13.24
N MET A 203 -3.47 -7.94 -12.55
CA MET A 203 -3.50 -8.05 -11.10
C MET A 203 -2.63 -9.22 -10.62
N PHE A 204 -2.28 -9.23 -9.34
CA PHE A 204 -1.49 -10.27 -8.72
C PHE A 204 -2.37 -11.31 -8.03
N TYR A 205 -2.16 -12.58 -8.38
CA TYR A 205 -2.62 -13.67 -7.52
C TYR A 205 -1.90 -13.58 -6.18
N ARG A 206 -2.60 -13.98 -5.11
CA ARG A 206 -2.01 -14.03 -3.78
C ARG A 206 -0.81 -14.98 -3.75
N ASP A 207 -0.97 -16.18 -4.30
CA ASP A 207 0.07 -17.18 -4.49
C ASP A 207 -0.42 -18.25 -5.49
N ARG A 208 0.41 -19.25 -5.80
CA ARG A 208 0.11 -20.31 -6.77
C ARG A 208 -1.21 -21.06 -6.55
N ARG A 209 -1.70 -21.15 -5.31
CA ARG A 209 -2.92 -21.91 -4.98
C ARG A 209 -4.17 -21.28 -5.59
N TYR A 210 -4.08 -20.07 -6.15
CA TYR A 210 -5.18 -19.33 -6.77
C TYR A 210 -5.20 -19.37 -8.29
N PHE A 211 -4.17 -19.89 -8.97
CA PHE A 211 -4.10 -19.91 -10.44
C PHE A 211 -5.31 -20.61 -11.08
N ASP A 212 -5.68 -21.78 -10.54
CA ASP A 212 -6.78 -22.59 -11.04
C ASP A 212 -8.08 -22.38 -10.27
N LYS A 213 -8.06 -21.55 -9.21
CA LYS A 213 -9.27 -21.25 -8.43
C LYS A 213 -10.11 -20.18 -9.12
N ARG A 214 -11.42 -20.28 -8.92
CA ARG A 214 -12.40 -19.32 -9.40
C ARG A 214 -13.33 -18.91 -8.27
N GLU A 215 -13.81 -17.68 -8.36
CA GLU A 215 -14.88 -17.14 -7.53
C GLU A 215 -16.22 -17.80 -7.89
N ALA A 216 -17.27 -17.55 -7.10
CA ALA A 216 -18.59 -18.14 -7.33
C ALA A 216 -19.18 -17.73 -8.70
N ASN A 217 -18.85 -16.53 -9.17
CA ASN A 217 -19.24 -16.03 -10.49
C ASN A 217 -18.35 -16.52 -11.66
N GLY A 218 -17.41 -17.43 -11.39
CA GLY A 218 -16.50 -18.01 -12.39
C GLY A 218 -15.30 -17.15 -12.77
N LYS A 219 -15.12 -15.97 -12.18
CA LYS A 219 -13.92 -15.12 -12.38
C LYS A 219 -12.71 -15.65 -11.63
N LYS A 220 -11.52 -15.21 -12.02
CA LYS A 220 -10.26 -15.47 -11.31
C LYS A 220 -10.30 -14.81 -9.91
N VAL A 221 -9.62 -15.43 -8.93
CA VAL A 221 -9.61 -14.94 -7.54
C VAL A 221 -8.50 -13.91 -7.35
N PHE A 222 -8.86 -12.64 -7.17
CA PHE A 222 -7.94 -11.57 -6.81
C PHE A 222 -8.36 -10.90 -5.51
N TRP A 223 -7.49 -11.06 -4.50
CA TRP A 223 -7.74 -10.52 -3.17
C TRP A 223 -7.44 -9.03 -3.12
N GLY A 224 -8.39 -8.25 -2.59
CA GLY A 224 -8.31 -6.80 -2.47
C GLY A 224 -7.06 -6.34 -1.72
N ARG A 225 -6.86 -6.83 -0.49
CA ARG A 225 -5.69 -6.46 0.31
C ARG A 225 -4.39 -6.96 -0.31
N GLY A 226 -4.38 -8.12 -0.98
CA GLY A 226 -3.20 -8.62 -1.67
C GLY A 226 -2.71 -7.66 -2.75
N ASN A 227 -3.61 -7.16 -3.58
CA ASN A 227 -3.26 -6.15 -4.59
C ASN A 227 -3.01 -4.76 -3.97
N GLY A 228 -3.67 -4.46 -2.85
CA GLY A 228 -3.36 -3.29 -2.02
C GLY A 228 -1.91 -3.29 -1.54
N TRP A 229 -1.40 -4.42 -1.03
CA TRP A 229 0.01 -4.57 -0.65
C TRP A 229 0.95 -4.28 -1.81
N VAL A 230 0.68 -4.86 -2.98
CA VAL A 230 1.53 -4.62 -4.15
C VAL A 230 1.53 -3.15 -4.57
N LEU A 231 0.36 -2.50 -4.59
CA LEU A 231 0.25 -1.07 -4.92
C LEU A 231 0.96 -0.17 -3.90
N GLY A 232 0.76 -0.42 -2.61
CA GLY A 232 1.45 0.31 -1.55
C GLY A 232 2.97 0.10 -1.62
N GLY A 233 3.42 -1.13 -1.88
CA GLY A 233 4.84 -1.47 -2.01
C GLY A 233 5.48 -0.79 -3.21
N LEU A 234 4.78 -0.73 -4.35
CA LEU A 234 5.21 0.03 -5.52
C LEU A 234 5.34 1.53 -5.22
N ALA A 235 4.39 2.11 -4.51
CA ALA A 235 4.48 3.51 -4.07
C ALA A 235 5.71 3.74 -3.18
N GLU A 236 5.98 2.88 -2.20
CA GLU A 236 7.17 2.96 -1.35
C GLU A 236 8.49 2.82 -2.14
N ILE A 237 8.56 1.88 -3.09
CA ILE A 237 9.73 1.71 -3.97
C ILE A 237 9.95 2.99 -4.79
N LEU A 238 8.89 3.53 -5.41
CA LEU A 238 8.99 4.70 -6.28
C LEU A 238 9.33 5.99 -5.54
N GLN A 239 8.96 6.10 -4.26
CA GLN A 239 9.39 7.18 -3.35
C GLN A 239 10.86 7.03 -2.94
N ALA A 240 11.34 5.80 -2.77
CA ALA A 240 12.71 5.55 -2.32
C ALA A 240 13.74 5.63 -3.46
N LEU A 241 13.46 5.07 -4.63
CA LEU A 241 14.44 4.98 -5.72
C LEU A 241 14.80 6.37 -6.28
N PRO A 242 16.09 6.61 -6.59
CA PRO A 242 16.51 7.81 -7.33
C PRO A 242 15.73 7.98 -8.63
N GLY A 243 15.37 9.23 -8.97
CA GLY A 243 14.54 9.52 -10.14
C GLY A 243 15.15 9.10 -11.48
N ASP A 244 16.47 9.03 -11.56
CA ASP A 244 17.25 8.63 -12.73
C ASP A 244 17.64 7.15 -12.75
N GLU A 245 17.22 6.35 -11.76
CA GLU A 245 17.51 4.92 -11.69
C GLU A 245 16.80 4.16 -12.84
N PRO A 246 17.52 3.49 -13.76
CA PRO A 246 16.90 2.85 -14.93
C PRO A 246 15.81 1.82 -14.60
N SER A 247 15.96 1.04 -13.53
CA SER A 247 14.93 0.05 -13.15
C SER A 247 13.63 0.69 -12.65
N ARG A 248 13.63 1.98 -12.30
CA ARG A 248 12.45 2.73 -11.87
C ARG A 248 11.32 2.69 -12.91
N LYS A 249 11.66 2.65 -14.22
CA LYS A 249 10.66 2.57 -15.29
C LYS A 249 9.78 1.33 -15.21
N PHE A 250 10.36 0.17 -14.86
CA PHE A 250 9.60 -1.07 -14.68
C PHE A 250 8.55 -0.93 -13.57
N TYR A 251 8.95 -0.37 -12.43
CA TYR A 251 8.06 -0.14 -11.29
C TYR A 251 6.98 0.91 -11.60
N GLN A 252 7.31 1.98 -12.34
CA GLN A 252 6.33 2.98 -12.76
C GLN A 252 5.28 2.38 -13.70
N ASP A 253 5.70 1.61 -14.71
CA ASP A 253 4.77 1.02 -15.67
C ASP A 253 3.83 0.02 -15.00
N LEU A 254 4.37 -0.80 -14.09
CA LEU A 254 3.59 -1.74 -13.30
C LEU A 254 2.61 -1.01 -12.38
N PHE A 255 3.07 0.04 -11.70
CA PHE A 255 2.24 0.86 -10.82
C PHE A 255 1.08 1.49 -11.58
N VAL A 256 1.33 2.16 -12.71
CA VAL A 256 0.28 2.80 -13.51
C VAL A 256 -0.72 1.77 -14.03
N THR A 257 -0.23 0.62 -14.50
CA THR A 257 -1.10 -0.45 -15.02
C THR A 257 -2.01 -1.02 -13.93
N LEU A 258 -1.44 -1.40 -12.79
CA LEU A 258 -2.20 -1.98 -11.68
C LEU A 258 -3.15 -0.95 -11.05
N ALA A 259 -2.69 0.29 -10.86
CA ALA A 259 -3.51 1.39 -10.33
C ALA A 259 -4.73 1.67 -11.23
N THR A 260 -4.51 1.72 -12.55
CA THR A 260 -5.60 1.91 -13.52
C THR A 260 -6.59 0.76 -13.47
N ARG A 261 -6.10 -0.49 -13.43
CA ARG A 261 -6.95 -1.67 -13.35
C ARG A 261 -7.81 -1.66 -12.09
N VAL A 262 -7.20 -1.44 -10.93
CA VAL A 262 -7.88 -1.46 -9.64
C VAL A 262 -8.84 -0.27 -9.50
N ALA A 263 -8.49 0.93 -10.00
CA ALA A 263 -9.40 2.07 -10.01
C ALA A 263 -10.74 1.76 -10.72
N GLY A 264 -10.69 0.98 -11.80
CA GLY A 264 -11.88 0.52 -12.53
C GLY A 264 -12.73 -0.53 -11.80
N LEU A 265 -12.28 -1.03 -10.65
CA LEU A 265 -12.96 -2.05 -9.84
C LEU A 265 -13.57 -1.47 -8.55
N GLN A 266 -13.57 -0.14 -8.38
CA GLN A 266 -14.17 0.50 -7.20
C GLN A 266 -15.68 0.28 -7.17
N SER A 267 -16.20 -0.17 -6.03
CA SER A 267 -17.65 -0.36 -5.86
C SER A 267 -18.42 0.97 -5.80
N PRO A 268 -19.74 0.94 -6.05
CA PRO A 268 -20.61 2.12 -5.92
C PRO A 268 -20.56 2.80 -4.55
N ASP A 269 -20.28 2.08 -3.47
CA ASP A 269 -20.13 2.58 -2.10
C ASP A 269 -18.74 3.18 -1.81
N GLY A 270 -17.80 3.08 -2.76
CA GLY A 270 -16.45 3.66 -2.67
C GLY A 270 -15.36 2.71 -2.18
N TYR A 271 -15.73 1.52 -1.69
CA TYR A 271 -14.78 0.53 -1.21
C TYR A 271 -14.22 -0.34 -2.34
N TRP A 272 -13.10 -0.98 -2.05
CA TRP A 272 -12.70 -2.22 -2.70
C TRP A 272 -12.92 -3.35 -1.71
N HIS A 273 -13.71 -4.34 -2.11
CA HIS A 273 -14.06 -5.45 -1.25
C HIS A 273 -12.96 -6.51 -1.21
N ALA A 274 -13.17 -7.52 -0.36
CA ALA A 274 -12.22 -8.62 -0.18
C ALA A 274 -11.91 -9.33 -1.50
N SER A 275 -12.90 -9.56 -2.38
CA SER A 275 -12.68 -9.99 -3.77
C SER A 275 -12.83 -8.81 -4.73
N LEU A 276 -11.85 -8.62 -5.61
CA LEU A 276 -11.87 -7.54 -6.61
C LEU A 276 -12.73 -7.88 -7.84
N LEU A 277 -12.96 -9.16 -8.13
CA LEU A 277 -13.74 -9.61 -9.29
C LEU A 277 -15.07 -10.29 -8.92
N ASP A 278 -15.35 -10.50 -7.63
CA ASP A 278 -16.63 -11.00 -7.14
C ASP A 278 -17.09 -10.28 -5.86
N PRO A 279 -17.31 -8.95 -5.93
CA PRO A 279 -17.75 -8.17 -4.77
C PRO A 279 -19.14 -8.58 -4.28
N GLU A 280 -19.99 -9.17 -5.13
CA GLU A 280 -21.32 -9.65 -4.72
C GLU A 280 -21.26 -10.81 -3.72
N SER A 281 -20.26 -11.71 -3.87
CA SER A 281 -20.01 -12.79 -2.90
C SER A 281 -19.39 -12.29 -1.58
N TYR A 282 -18.73 -11.11 -1.61
CA TYR A 282 -18.08 -10.50 -0.44
C TYR A 282 -18.48 -9.02 -0.29
N PRO A 283 -19.76 -8.70 -0.10
CA PRO A 283 -20.27 -7.33 -0.24
C PRO A 283 -19.95 -6.43 0.95
N SER A 284 -19.29 -6.97 1.99
CA SER A 284 -18.93 -6.19 3.17
C SER A 284 -17.83 -5.19 2.80
N PRO A 285 -17.90 -3.95 3.31
CA PRO A 285 -16.77 -3.02 3.22
C PRO A 285 -15.47 -3.67 3.71
N GLU A 286 -14.35 -3.29 3.12
CA GLU A 286 -13.02 -3.76 3.52
C GLU A 286 -12.04 -2.58 3.49
N THR A 287 -11.63 -2.11 4.66
CA THR A 287 -10.89 -0.85 4.80
C THR A 287 -9.39 -1.00 4.60
N SER A 288 -8.80 -2.20 4.78
CA SER A 288 -7.36 -2.35 4.54
C SER A 288 -7.02 -2.29 3.05
N ALA A 289 -7.73 -3.03 2.18
CA ALA A 289 -7.58 -2.92 0.74
C ALA A 289 -7.84 -1.49 0.27
N THR A 290 -8.99 -0.93 0.69
CA THR A 290 -9.38 0.44 0.34
C THR A 290 -8.31 1.45 0.78
N GLY A 291 -7.74 1.31 1.98
CA GLY A 291 -6.68 2.17 2.51
C GLY A 291 -5.44 2.17 1.62
N PHE A 292 -4.90 0.98 1.32
CA PHE A 292 -3.70 0.86 0.48
C PHE A 292 -3.93 1.34 -0.96
N ILE A 293 -5.11 1.07 -1.52
CA ILE A 293 -5.46 1.50 -2.87
C ILE A 293 -5.59 3.03 -2.91
N VAL A 294 -6.32 3.64 -1.96
CA VAL A 294 -6.45 5.11 -1.89
C VAL A 294 -5.08 5.76 -1.70
N TYR A 295 -4.23 5.21 -0.82
CA TYR A 295 -2.85 5.65 -0.64
C TYR A 295 -2.07 5.66 -1.95
N ALA A 296 -2.04 4.53 -2.65
CA ALA A 296 -1.31 4.42 -3.90
C ALA A 296 -1.89 5.34 -5.00
N LEU A 297 -3.20 5.40 -5.17
CA LEU A 297 -3.83 6.29 -6.16
C LEU A 297 -3.54 7.77 -5.87
N ALA A 298 -3.63 8.19 -4.60
CA ALA A 298 -3.31 9.55 -4.19
C ALA A 298 -1.83 9.89 -4.43
N TYR A 299 -0.91 8.97 -4.09
CA TYR A 299 0.50 9.08 -4.43
C TYR A 299 0.72 9.25 -5.93
N GLY A 300 0.08 8.40 -6.74
CA GLY A 300 0.21 8.46 -8.20
C GLY A 300 -0.26 9.79 -8.80
N VAL A 301 -1.30 10.41 -8.24
CA VAL A 301 -1.74 11.75 -8.65
C VAL A 301 -0.74 12.82 -8.21
N ASN A 302 -0.27 12.79 -6.96
CA ASN A 302 0.71 13.74 -6.43
C ASN A 302 2.01 13.76 -7.25
N GLU A 303 2.48 12.60 -7.71
CA GLU A 303 3.71 12.47 -8.48
C GLU A 303 3.52 12.60 -10.00
N GLY A 304 2.30 12.90 -10.46
CA GLY A 304 2.00 13.05 -11.88
C GLY A 304 2.08 11.74 -12.69
N LEU A 305 2.04 10.59 -12.03
CA LEU A 305 1.99 9.26 -12.66
C LEU A 305 0.58 8.91 -13.14
N LEU A 306 -0.44 9.46 -12.48
CA LEU A 306 -1.85 9.24 -12.78
C LEU A 306 -2.53 10.57 -13.09
N ASP A 307 -3.40 10.58 -14.10
CA ASP A 307 -4.12 11.79 -14.51
C ASP A 307 -5.07 12.30 -13.41
N LYS A 308 -4.89 13.55 -12.99
CA LYS A 308 -5.64 14.16 -11.89
C LYS A 308 -7.15 14.13 -12.14
N ALA A 309 -7.60 14.44 -13.35
CA ALA A 309 -9.02 14.53 -13.66
C ALA A 309 -9.74 13.17 -13.62
N THR A 310 -9.02 12.12 -13.99
CA THR A 310 -9.52 10.74 -14.00
C THR A 310 -9.52 10.13 -12.60
N PHE A 311 -8.44 10.32 -11.83
CA PHE A 311 -8.22 9.56 -10.59
C PHE A 311 -8.67 10.29 -9.32
N LEU A 312 -8.75 11.63 -9.29
CA LEU A 312 -9.23 12.33 -8.09
C LEU A 312 -10.65 11.94 -7.65
N PRO A 313 -11.64 11.76 -8.55
CA PRO A 313 -12.96 11.29 -8.14
C PRO A 313 -12.92 9.91 -7.45
N VAL A 314 -12.07 9.01 -7.93
CA VAL A 314 -11.88 7.66 -7.37
C VAL A 314 -11.24 7.74 -5.97
N VAL A 315 -10.18 8.54 -5.83
CA VAL A 315 -9.50 8.80 -4.55
C VAL A 315 -10.46 9.42 -3.54
N ALA A 316 -11.20 10.46 -3.92
CA ALA A 316 -12.13 11.16 -3.04
C ALA A 316 -13.25 10.25 -2.54
N LYS A 317 -13.78 9.40 -3.43
CA LYS A 317 -14.82 8.42 -3.07
C LYS A 317 -14.28 7.36 -2.11
N GLY A 318 -13.06 6.86 -2.35
CA GLY A 318 -12.42 5.89 -1.47
C GLY A 318 -12.06 6.48 -0.10
N TRP A 319 -11.56 7.71 -0.07
CA TRP A 319 -11.30 8.43 1.19
C TRP A 319 -12.57 8.64 2.00
N LYS A 320 -13.65 9.08 1.35
CA LYS A 320 -14.95 9.20 2.01
C LYS A 320 -15.40 7.86 2.62
N ALA A 321 -15.26 6.77 1.87
CA ALA A 321 -15.59 5.43 2.37
C ALA A 321 -14.75 5.07 3.62
N LEU A 322 -13.44 5.34 3.59
CA LEU A 322 -12.57 5.13 4.77
C LEU A 322 -13.02 5.94 5.98
N VAL A 323 -13.36 7.22 5.80
CA VAL A 323 -13.87 8.08 6.88
C VAL A 323 -15.19 7.58 7.44
N ASP A 324 -16.12 7.13 6.59
CA ASP A 324 -17.42 6.58 7.02
C ASP A 324 -17.28 5.27 7.83
N ALA A 325 -16.14 4.60 7.72
CA ALA A 325 -15.80 3.40 8.50
C ALA A 325 -15.15 3.69 9.87
N VAL A 326 -14.85 4.96 10.19
CA VAL A 326 -14.31 5.36 11.49
C VAL A 326 -15.46 5.56 12.48
N ASP A 327 -15.42 4.84 13.60
CA ASP A 327 -16.40 4.98 14.68
C ASP A 327 -16.19 6.28 15.48
N ALA A 328 -17.19 6.65 16.29
CA ALA A 328 -17.17 7.91 17.03
C ALA A 328 -15.97 8.06 17.97
N ASP A 329 -15.43 6.96 18.50
CA ASP A 329 -14.25 6.94 19.37
C ASP A 329 -12.91 6.96 18.60
N GLY A 330 -12.93 6.84 17.27
CA GLY A 330 -11.74 6.81 16.42
C GLY A 330 -11.33 5.41 15.94
N LYS A 331 -12.03 4.35 16.34
CA LYS A 331 -11.74 3.00 15.83
C LYS A 331 -11.99 2.93 14.33
N LEU A 332 -11.01 2.43 13.57
CA LEU A 332 -11.22 2.07 12.17
C LEU A 332 -11.88 0.68 12.08
N GLY A 333 -13.12 0.63 11.61
CA GLY A 333 -13.86 -0.61 11.41
C GLY A 333 -13.60 -1.26 10.06
N TYR A 334 -14.26 -2.40 9.85
CA TYR A 334 -14.22 -3.16 8.59
C TYR A 334 -12.82 -3.56 8.10
N VAL A 335 -11.86 -3.72 9.00
CA VAL A 335 -10.54 -4.22 8.61
C VAL A 335 -10.62 -5.75 8.63
N GLN A 336 -10.46 -6.39 7.47
CA GLN A 336 -10.47 -7.86 7.44
C GLN A 336 -9.28 -8.39 8.28
N PRO A 337 -9.49 -9.35 9.21
CA PRO A 337 -8.42 -9.96 10.00
C PRO A 337 -7.32 -10.63 9.16
N ILE A 338 -6.21 -11.00 9.81
CA ILE A 338 -5.07 -11.68 9.18
C ILE A 338 -5.56 -12.89 8.35
N GLY A 339 -5.07 -13.00 7.12
CA GLY A 339 -5.56 -14.00 6.18
C GLY A 339 -4.81 -14.01 4.85
N ALA A 340 -5.21 -14.92 3.96
CA ALA A 340 -4.59 -15.16 2.66
C ALA A 340 -5.61 -15.21 1.52
N ASP A 341 -6.85 -14.81 1.79
CA ASP A 341 -8.02 -15.02 0.92
C ASP A 341 -9.13 -13.99 1.21
N PRO A 342 -10.03 -13.73 0.26
CA PRO A 342 -11.26 -12.97 0.53
C PRO A 342 -12.10 -13.62 1.63
N ARG A 343 -12.52 -12.86 2.64
CA ARG A 343 -13.41 -13.33 3.71
C ARG A 343 -14.45 -12.30 4.07
N LYS A 344 -15.48 -12.73 4.79
CA LYS A 344 -16.50 -11.86 5.37
C LYS A 344 -15.86 -10.93 6.42
N VAL A 345 -16.31 -9.68 6.43
CA VAL A 345 -15.81 -8.62 7.30
C VAL A 345 -16.98 -8.00 8.05
N THR A 346 -16.77 -7.62 9.30
CA THR A 346 -17.79 -6.91 10.10
C THR A 346 -17.28 -5.56 10.54
N ARG A 347 -18.19 -4.62 10.83
CA ARG A 347 -17.83 -3.28 11.29
C ARG A 347 -16.89 -3.29 12.48
N ASP A 348 -17.09 -4.21 13.43
CA ASP A 348 -16.29 -4.29 14.65
C ASP A 348 -14.86 -4.84 14.45
N MET A 349 -14.54 -5.41 13.28
CA MET A 349 -13.20 -5.93 13.01
C MET A 349 -12.24 -4.78 12.72
N THR A 350 -11.08 -4.80 13.37
CA THR A 350 -10.01 -3.82 13.20
C THR A 350 -8.66 -4.52 13.26
N GLU A 351 -7.68 -3.97 12.55
CA GLU A 351 -6.30 -4.45 12.56
C GLU A 351 -5.33 -3.29 12.35
N VAL A 352 -4.15 -3.41 12.95
CA VAL A 352 -3.12 -2.35 12.98
C VAL A 352 -2.65 -1.94 11.57
N TYR A 353 -2.58 -2.89 10.64
CA TYR A 353 -2.19 -2.60 9.25
C TYR A 353 -3.25 -1.80 8.49
N GLY A 354 -4.54 -1.93 8.85
CA GLY A 354 -5.60 -1.10 8.31
C GLY A 354 -5.46 0.36 8.76
N VAL A 355 -5.09 0.57 10.02
CA VAL A 355 -4.76 1.91 10.55
C VAL A 355 -3.54 2.50 9.83
N GLY A 356 -2.48 1.70 9.64
CA GLY A 356 -1.32 2.13 8.84
C GLY A 356 -1.71 2.60 7.44
N ALA A 357 -2.51 1.80 6.73
CA ALA A 357 -3.01 2.13 5.40
C ALA A 357 -3.87 3.41 5.37
N PHE A 358 -4.75 3.58 6.37
CA PHE A 358 -5.56 4.79 6.53
C PHE A 358 -4.69 6.03 6.70
N LEU A 359 -3.64 5.94 7.52
CA LEU A 359 -2.76 7.07 7.79
C LEU A 359 -1.90 7.43 6.57
N MET A 360 -1.34 6.45 5.87
CA MET A 360 -0.62 6.69 4.60
C MET A 360 -1.52 7.38 3.57
N ALA A 361 -2.76 6.91 3.42
CA ALA A 361 -3.75 7.54 2.54
C ALA A 361 -4.05 8.99 2.93
N GLY A 362 -4.32 9.25 4.21
CA GLY A 362 -4.59 10.59 4.72
C GLY A 362 -3.42 11.57 4.51
N CYS A 363 -2.17 11.13 4.67
CA CYS A 363 -0.99 11.96 4.38
C CYS A 363 -0.89 12.34 2.90
N GLN A 364 -1.13 11.42 1.97
CA GLN A 364 -1.14 11.74 0.54
C GLN A 364 -2.31 12.66 0.16
N ILE A 365 -3.46 12.53 0.83
CA ILE A 365 -4.61 13.41 0.63
C ILE A 365 -4.34 14.82 1.17
N CYS A 366 -3.65 14.95 2.30
CA CYS A 366 -3.17 16.25 2.79
C CYS A 366 -2.31 16.97 1.74
N ARG A 367 -1.42 16.26 1.04
CA ARG A 367 -0.61 16.81 -0.06
C ARG A 367 -1.46 17.23 -1.28
N LEU A 368 -2.50 16.46 -1.61
CA LEU A 368 -3.44 16.82 -2.67
C LEU A 368 -4.22 18.10 -2.35
N ALA A 369 -4.54 18.32 -1.07
CA ALA A 369 -5.22 19.53 -0.61
C ALA A 369 -4.38 20.80 -0.80
N GLU A 370 -3.05 20.70 -0.66
CA GLU A 370 -2.11 21.82 -0.90
C GLU A 370 -1.95 22.15 -2.39
N SER A 371 -2.11 21.15 -3.25
CA SER A 371 -1.89 21.25 -4.70
C SER A 371 -3.11 21.78 -5.48
N ALA A 372 -4.07 22.39 -4.78
CA ALA A 372 -5.35 22.87 -5.32
C ALA A 372 -5.44 24.41 -5.42
N ASP A 373 -4.37 25.11 -5.03
CA ASP A 373 -4.11 26.52 -5.32
C ASP A 373 -3.31 26.67 -6.62
#